data_AF-A0A2V6H329-F1
#
_entry.id   AF-A0A2V6H329-F1
#
_cell.length_a   1.000
_cell.length_b   1.000
_cell.length_c   1.000
_cell.angle_alpha   90.00
_cell.angle_beta   90.00
_cell.angle_gamma   90.00
#
_symmetry.space_group_name_H-M   'P 1'
#
loop_
_entity.id
_entity.type
_entity.pdbx_description
1 polymer ?
#
loop_
_entity_poly.entity_id
_entity_poly.type
_entity_poly.pdbx_seq_one_letter_code
_entity_poly.pdbx_strand_id
1 'polypeptide(L)'
;MFRIAPPNQLRVNIRRFMRLGWCIQFALVGAIAVLFCGCEEMPQQLQKPLAAIMPTPAPGWWNDEGAPGEPRIVVHLAEQKAYFYKGKHLVGESTVSTGKKGFSTPPGHYSIVSKD
;
A
#
# COMPACT_ATOMS: atom_id res chain seq x y z
N MET A 1 75.13 37.81 -7.75
CA MET A 1 73.85 37.94 -7.01
C MET A 1 72.71 37.59 -7.97
N PHE A 2 72.20 36.35 -7.96
CA PHE A 2 70.87 35.98 -8.47
C PHE A 2 70.54 34.59 -7.90
N ARG A 3 69.55 34.51 -7.01
CA ARG A 3 69.05 33.26 -6.40
C ARG A 3 67.73 32.93 -7.08
N ILE A 4 67.67 31.80 -7.79
CA ILE A 4 66.45 31.30 -8.42
C ILE A 4 65.71 30.44 -7.39
N ALA A 5 64.43 30.75 -7.14
CA ALA A 5 63.55 29.99 -6.23
C ALA A 5 63.02 28.71 -6.92
N PRO A 6 62.78 27.61 -6.17
CA PRO A 6 62.36 26.33 -6.75
C PRO A 6 60.86 26.32 -7.11
N PRO A 7 60.47 25.76 -8.27
CA PRO A 7 59.07 25.68 -8.68
C PRO A 7 58.48 24.30 -8.35
N ASN A 8 58.08 24.01 -7.11
CA ASN A 8 57.23 22.82 -6.88
C ASN A 8 56.51 22.73 -5.52
N GLN A 9 55.49 23.56 -5.26
CA GLN A 9 54.60 23.36 -4.10
C GLN A 9 53.09 23.40 -4.43
N LEU A 10 52.69 23.85 -5.63
CA LEU A 10 51.28 23.99 -5.99
C LEU A 10 50.63 22.72 -6.57
N ARG A 11 51.43 21.75 -7.05
CA ARG A 11 50.91 20.60 -7.82
C ARG A 11 50.38 19.44 -6.95
N VAL A 12 50.83 19.32 -5.70
CA VAL A 12 50.47 18.21 -4.81
C VAL A 12 49.14 18.44 -4.11
N ASN A 13 48.83 19.70 -3.74
CA ASN A 13 47.60 20.05 -3.03
C ASN A 13 46.34 19.82 -3.86
N ILE A 14 46.38 20.07 -5.17
CA ILE A 14 45.22 19.94 -6.06
C ILE A 14 44.71 18.49 -6.16
N ARG A 15 45.62 17.51 -6.20
CA ARG A 15 45.24 16.08 -6.31
C ARG A 15 44.68 15.50 -5.00
N ARG A 16 45.08 16.03 -3.85
CA ARG A 16 44.55 15.64 -2.53
C ARG A 16 43.15 16.22 -2.30
N PHE A 17 42.92 17.46 -2.73
CA PHE A 17 41.65 18.16 -2.60
C PHE A 17 40.52 17.49 -3.43
N MET A 18 40.86 17.01 -4.63
CA MET A 18 39.91 16.36 -5.53
C MET A 18 39.48 14.95 -5.08
N ARG A 19 40.30 14.23 -4.32
CA ARG A 19 39.96 12.92 -3.73
C ARG A 19 39.07 13.05 -2.48
N LEU A 20 39.29 14.08 -1.66
CA LEU A 20 38.53 14.27 -0.42
C LEU A 20 37.12 14.81 -0.68
N GLY A 21 36.97 15.76 -1.60
CA GLY A 21 35.66 16.28 -2.01
C GLY A 21 34.78 15.21 -2.67
N TRP A 22 35.38 14.32 -3.46
CA TRP A 22 34.66 13.24 -4.14
C TRP A 22 34.14 12.18 -3.16
N CYS A 23 34.93 11.81 -2.14
CA CYS A 23 34.48 10.91 -1.07
C CYS A 23 33.33 11.50 -0.24
N ILE A 24 33.38 12.81 0.06
CA ILE A 24 32.31 13.50 0.80
C ILE A 24 31.01 13.52 -0.01
N GLN A 25 31.09 13.77 -1.32
CA GLN A 25 29.93 13.74 -2.20
C GLN A 25 29.28 12.35 -2.29
N PHE A 26 30.07 11.28 -2.40
CA PHE A 26 29.51 9.91 -2.41
C PHE A 26 28.90 9.50 -1.07
N ALA A 27 29.47 9.93 0.05
CA ALA A 27 28.90 9.66 1.37
C ALA A 27 27.54 10.34 1.56
N LEU A 28 27.38 11.59 1.08
CA LEU A 28 26.12 12.32 1.12
C LEU A 28 25.04 11.66 0.23
N VAL A 29 25.39 11.23 -0.98
CA VAL A 29 24.45 10.54 -1.88
C VAL A 29 24.05 9.17 -1.34
N GLY A 30 24.99 8.43 -0.75
CA GLY A 30 24.70 7.14 -0.09
C GLY A 30 23.74 7.30 1.10
N ALA A 31 23.90 8.33 1.91
CA ALA A 31 23.00 8.62 3.03
C ALA A 31 21.58 8.99 2.57
N ILE A 32 21.43 9.73 1.47
CA ILE A 32 20.13 10.10 0.89
C ILE A 32 19.42 8.87 0.29
N ALA A 33 20.15 7.94 -0.33
CA ALA A 33 19.58 6.72 -0.90
C ALA A 33 19.01 5.77 0.17
N VAL A 34 19.62 5.72 1.36
CA VAL A 34 19.10 4.93 2.50
C VAL A 34 17.77 5.51 3.01
N LEU A 35 17.59 6.83 2.93
CA LEU A 35 16.36 7.53 3.33
C LEU A 35 15.18 7.26 2.39
N PHE A 36 15.42 7.02 1.10
CA PHE A 36 14.38 6.76 0.11
C PHE A 36 14.05 5.27 -0.10
N CYS A 37 14.81 4.36 0.51
CA CYS A 37 14.61 2.91 0.42
C CYS A 37 13.89 2.33 1.66
N GLY A 38 13.07 3.13 2.33
CA GLY A 38 12.09 2.61 3.28
C GLY A 38 10.89 2.07 2.52
N CYS A 39 10.68 0.75 2.54
CA CYS A 39 9.32 0.22 2.46
C CYS A 39 8.60 0.73 3.73
N GLU A 40 8.06 1.94 3.66
CA GLU A 40 7.42 2.59 4.80
C GLU A 40 6.06 1.93 5.04
N GLU A 41 6.04 1.01 6.00
CA GLU A 41 4.83 0.67 6.73
C GLU A 41 4.40 1.93 7.48
N MET A 42 3.26 2.51 7.12
CA MET A 42 2.74 3.72 7.73
C MET A 42 2.74 3.62 9.26
N PRO A 43 3.20 4.65 9.99
CA PRO A 43 3.19 4.61 11.45
C PRO A 43 1.75 4.48 11.96
N GLN A 44 1.48 3.39 12.70
CA GLN A 44 0.15 3.07 13.28
C GLN A 44 -0.47 4.19 14.13
N GLN A 45 0.33 5.19 14.52
CA GLN A 45 -0.07 6.38 15.27
C GLN A 45 -1.15 7.22 14.54
N LEU A 46 -1.16 7.21 13.20
CA LEU A 46 -2.13 7.96 12.38
C LEU A 46 -3.41 7.16 12.07
N GLN A 47 -3.38 5.84 12.23
CA GLN A 47 -4.48 4.96 11.82
C GLN A 47 -5.69 5.03 12.76
N LYS A 48 -5.43 5.08 14.08
CA LYS A 48 -6.48 5.18 15.12
C LYS A 48 -7.31 6.46 15.02
N PRO A 49 -6.71 7.67 14.94
CA PRO A 49 -7.49 8.89 14.81
C PRO A 49 -8.29 8.93 13.49
N LEU A 50 -7.77 8.41 12.37
CA LEU A 50 -8.51 8.36 11.11
C LEU A 50 -9.72 7.41 11.18
N ALA A 51 -9.56 6.23 11.78
CA ALA A 51 -10.63 5.24 11.89
C ALA A 51 -11.84 5.76 12.69
N ALA A 52 -11.62 6.65 13.67
CA ALA A 52 -12.70 7.24 14.47
C ALA A 52 -13.55 8.27 13.69
N ILE A 53 -13.03 8.80 12.58
CA ILE A 53 -13.68 9.84 11.76
C ILE A 53 -14.26 9.21 10.48
N MET A 54 -13.89 7.97 10.16
CA MET A 54 -14.44 7.23 9.03
C MET A 54 -15.79 6.61 9.42
N PRO A 55 -16.83 6.75 8.57
CA PRO A 55 -18.08 6.01 8.76
C PRO A 55 -17.79 4.52 8.85
N THR A 56 -18.16 3.88 9.96
CA THR A 56 -18.11 2.43 10.06
C THR A 56 -19.16 1.83 9.12
N PRO A 57 -18.80 0.77 8.36
CA PRO A 57 -19.79 0.02 7.61
C PRO A 57 -20.88 -0.48 8.55
N ALA A 58 -22.14 -0.37 8.12
CA ALA A 58 -23.25 -0.93 8.88
C ALA A 58 -23.04 -2.44 9.08
N PRO A 59 -23.36 -3.00 10.27
CA PRO A 59 -23.27 -4.43 10.50
C PRO A 59 -24.19 -5.18 9.54
N GLY A 60 -23.75 -6.36 9.10
CA GLY A 60 -24.59 -7.26 8.31
C GLY A 60 -25.81 -7.74 9.09
N TRP A 61 -26.83 -8.19 8.37
CA TRP A 61 -28.07 -8.72 8.94
C TRP A 61 -28.55 -9.94 8.16
N TRP A 62 -29.35 -10.78 8.82
CA TRP A 62 -29.96 -11.97 8.24
C TRP A 62 -31.39 -12.15 8.75
N ASN A 63 -32.32 -12.43 7.85
CA ASN A 63 -33.69 -12.78 8.12
C ASN A 63 -34.26 -13.53 6.91
N ASP A 64 -34.27 -14.87 6.98
CA ASP A 64 -34.81 -15.73 5.92
C ASP A 64 -36.10 -16.44 6.31
N GLU A 65 -36.73 -16.01 7.40
CA GLU A 65 -37.93 -16.61 7.98
C GLU A 65 -39.06 -16.69 6.96
N GLY A 66 -39.40 -17.91 6.55
CA GLY A 66 -40.48 -18.20 5.62
C GLY A 66 -40.24 -17.80 4.16
N ALA A 67 -39.06 -17.26 3.79
CA ALA A 67 -38.80 -16.82 2.43
C ALA A 67 -38.63 -18.02 1.46
N PRO A 68 -39.49 -18.16 0.43
CA PRO A 68 -39.44 -19.29 -0.49
C PRO A 68 -38.54 -19.03 -1.71
N GLY A 69 -38.07 -20.10 -2.35
CA GLY A 69 -37.37 -20.07 -3.63
C GLY A 69 -35.88 -20.41 -3.54
N GLU A 70 -35.23 -20.47 -4.71
CA GLU A 70 -33.82 -20.85 -4.82
C GLU A 70 -32.89 -19.79 -4.20
N PRO A 71 -31.86 -20.20 -3.44
CA PRO A 71 -30.93 -19.28 -2.82
C PRO A 71 -29.96 -18.68 -3.87
N ARG A 72 -29.67 -17.38 -3.75
CA ARG A 72 -28.72 -16.68 -4.61
C ARG A 72 -27.95 -15.63 -3.82
N ILE A 73 -26.67 -15.47 -4.12
CA ILE A 73 -25.82 -14.42 -3.54
C ILE A 73 -25.44 -13.45 -4.67
N VAL A 74 -25.55 -12.15 -4.40
CA VAL A 74 -25.11 -11.10 -5.31
C VAL A 74 -24.05 -10.27 -4.61
N VAL A 75 -22.84 -10.24 -5.16
CA VAL A 75 -21.72 -9.45 -4.62
C VAL A 75 -21.56 -8.18 -5.46
N HIS A 76 -21.81 -7.03 -4.85
CA HIS A 76 -21.60 -5.72 -5.46
C HIS A 76 -20.19 -5.22 -5.12
N LEU A 77 -19.25 -5.41 -6.05
CA LEU A 77 -17.84 -5.04 -5.86
C LEU A 77 -17.64 -3.54 -5.56
N ALA A 78 -18.43 -2.67 -6.20
CA ALA A 78 -18.35 -1.23 -5.99
C ALA A 78 -18.80 -0.81 -4.58
N GLU A 79 -19.73 -1.56 -3.99
CA GLU A 79 -20.31 -1.26 -2.68
C GLU A 79 -19.60 -1.99 -1.54
N GLN A 80 -18.74 -2.97 -1.87
CA GLN A 80 -18.15 -3.90 -0.90
C GLN A 80 -19.23 -4.58 -0.03
N LYS A 81 -20.31 -5.02 -0.70
CA LYS A 81 -21.47 -5.67 -0.08
C LYS A 81 -21.84 -6.97 -0.79
N ALA A 82 -22.33 -7.92 0.00
CA ALA A 82 -22.98 -9.13 -0.46
C ALA A 82 -24.44 -9.13 -0.01
N TYR A 83 -25.33 -9.45 -0.95
CA TYR A 83 -26.77 -9.56 -0.73
C TYR A 83 -27.19 -11.02 -0.91
N PHE A 84 -27.98 -11.51 0.04
CA PHE A 84 -28.46 -12.88 0.07
C PHE A 84 -29.94 -12.90 -0.28
N TYR A 85 -30.32 -13.73 -1.24
CA TYR A 85 -31.69 -13.83 -1.74
C TYR A 85 -32.22 -15.26 -1.63
N LYS A 86 -33.54 -15.41 -1.42
CA LYS A 86 -34.32 -16.63 -1.68
C LYS A 86 -35.42 -16.30 -2.67
N GLY A 87 -35.31 -16.83 -3.90
CA GLY A 87 -36.12 -16.41 -5.03
C GLY A 87 -35.95 -14.90 -5.32
N LYS A 88 -37.02 -14.12 -5.08
CA LYS A 88 -37.03 -12.65 -5.24
C LYS A 88 -36.89 -11.89 -3.91
N HIS A 89 -36.80 -12.58 -2.78
CA HIS A 89 -36.78 -11.98 -1.45
C HIS A 89 -35.33 -11.73 -1.00
N LEU A 90 -35.00 -10.50 -0.59
CA LEU A 90 -33.75 -10.18 0.08
C LEU A 90 -33.83 -10.68 1.53
N VAL A 91 -32.96 -11.60 1.91
CA VAL A 91 -32.96 -12.26 3.23
C VAL A 91 -31.72 -11.95 4.05
N GLY A 92 -30.77 -11.20 3.51
CA GLY A 92 -29.63 -10.76 4.28
C GLY A 92 -28.68 -9.86 3.51
N GLU A 93 -27.82 -9.20 4.26
CA GLU A 93 -26.77 -8.34 3.76
C GLU A 93 -25.51 -8.52 4.61
N SER A 94 -24.34 -8.48 3.99
CA SER A 94 -23.07 -8.44 4.69
C SER A 94 -22.07 -7.55 3.96
N THR A 95 -21.17 -6.94 4.72
CA THR A 95 -19.97 -6.30 4.15
C THR A 95 -18.98 -7.37 3.71
N VAL A 96 -18.29 -7.13 2.60
CA VAL A 96 -17.23 -8.03 2.10
C VAL A 96 -15.97 -7.24 1.81
N SER A 97 -14.84 -7.92 1.86
CA SER A 97 -13.56 -7.39 1.37
C SER A 97 -13.17 -8.18 0.14
N THR A 98 -13.12 -7.50 -1.02
CA THR A 98 -12.81 -8.16 -2.29
C THR A 98 -11.32 -8.10 -2.63
N GLY A 99 -10.91 -8.78 -3.69
CA GLY A 99 -9.53 -8.79 -4.15
C GLY A 99 -8.96 -7.38 -4.42
N LYS A 100 -7.71 -7.16 -3.97
CA LYS A 100 -6.98 -5.90 -4.15
C LYS A 100 -6.63 -5.65 -5.63
N LYS A 101 -6.16 -4.44 -5.95
CA LYS A 101 -5.64 -4.11 -7.29
C LYS A 101 -4.55 -5.10 -7.71
N GLY A 102 -4.65 -5.64 -8.94
CA GLY A 102 -3.77 -6.68 -9.47
C GLY A 102 -4.15 -8.11 -9.09
N PHE A 103 -5.08 -8.29 -8.14
CA PHE A 103 -5.66 -9.57 -7.72
C PHE A 103 -7.17 -9.43 -7.54
N SER A 104 -7.81 -8.67 -8.43
CA SER A 104 -9.21 -8.29 -8.31
C SER A 104 -10.13 -9.50 -8.45
N THR A 105 -11.21 -9.52 -7.67
CA THR A 105 -12.27 -10.52 -7.81
C THR A 105 -12.95 -10.34 -9.17
N PRO A 106 -12.87 -11.32 -10.10
CA PRO A 106 -13.48 -11.17 -11.40
C PRO A 106 -15.01 -11.17 -11.29
N PRO A 107 -15.73 -10.29 -12.02
CA PRO A 107 -17.18 -10.35 -12.09
C PRO A 107 -17.62 -11.58 -12.89
N GLY A 108 -18.74 -12.19 -12.52
CA GLY A 108 -19.29 -13.34 -13.24
C GLY A 108 -20.35 -14.10 -12.44
N HIS A 109 -20.85 -15.17 -13.06
CA HIS A 109 -21.73 -16.12 -12.42
C HIS A 109 -20.93 -17.33 -11.94
N TYR A 110 -21.08 -17.65 -10.67
CA TYR A 110 -20.39 -18.76 -10.01
C TYR A 110 -21.42 -19.66 -9.32
N SER A 111 -21.12 -20.94 -9.18
CA SER A 111 -21.92 -21.92 -8.43
C SER A 111 -21.18 -22.36 -7.18
N ILE A 112 -21.92 -22.56 -6.08
CA ILE A 112 -21.36 -23.11 -4.84
C ILE A 112 -21.16 -24.62 -5.03
N VAL A 113 -19.91 -25.08 -4.93
CA VAL A 113 -19.55 -26.50 -5.13
C VAL A 113 -19.44 -27.25 -3.80
N SER A 114 -19.01 -26.59 -2.72
CA SER A 114 -18.85 -27.19 -1.39
C SER A 114 -19.09 -26.16 -0.28
N LYS A 115 -19.36 -26.66 0.93
CA LYS A 115 -19.51 -25.90 2.18
C LYS A 115 -18.76 -26.64 3.30
N ASP A 116 -18.28 -25.89 4.30
CA ASP A 116 -17.65 -26.39 5.53
C ASP A 116 -18.61 -26.15 6.71
#